data_AF-A0A946MPF8-F1
#
_entry.id   AF-A0A946MPF8-F1
#
_cell.length_a   1.000
_cell.length_b   1.000
_cell.length_c   1.000
_cell.angle_alpha   90.00
_cell.angle_beta   90.00
_cell.angle_gamma   90.00
#
_symmetry.space_group_name_H-M   'P 1'
#
loop_
_entity.id
_entity.type
_entity.pdbx_description
1 polymer ?
#
loop_
_entity_poly.entity_id
_entity_poly.type
_entity_poly.pdbx_seq_one_letter_code
_entity_poly.pdbx_strand_id
1 'polypeptide(L)'
;MNLIWGIITLIFSLFCWGGQAISLFWPIAAAKMGLTELEADVDPAYFADLRAEALWDTVSTWVLVVAAILMIINNAVWPYFGLIGGGIYLYFAGRGIAARMLYQRRGISIGKASSVKQAYVALSLWGMVAVGMIVLSILELS
;
A
#
# COMPACT_ATOMS: atom_id res chain seq x y z
N MET A 1 -2.91 17.08 17.55
CA MET A 1 -2.39 15.71 17.39
C MET A 1 -2.98 15.05 16.15
N ASN A 2 -4.31 15.04 16.01
CA ASN A 2 -5.03 14.45 14.86
C ASN A 2 -4.64 15.09 13.51
N LEU A 3 -4.38 16.40 13.45
CA LEU A 3 -3.94 17.05 12.20
C LEU A 3 -2.62 16.49 11.65
N ILE A 4 -1.60 16.32 12.51
CA ILE A 4 -0.27 15.86 12.09
C ILE A 4 -0.35 14.42 11.60
N TRP A 5 -0.99 13.55 12.38
CA TRP A 5 -1.20 12.15 11.97
C TRP A 5 -2.05 12.05 10.71
N GLY A 6 -3.08 12.88 10.58
CA GLY A 6 -3.91 12.95 9.38
C GLY A 6 -3.09 13.31 8.15
N ILE A 7 -2.21 14.30 8.23
CA ILE A 7 -1.32 14.68 7.10
C ILE A 7 -0.33 13.56 6.77
N ILE A 8 0.32 12.96 7.77
CA ILE A 8 1.27 11.85 7.56
C ILE A 8 0.56 10.70 6.87
N THR A 9 -0.56 10.24 7.42
CA THR A 9 -1.34 9.14 6.86
C THR A 9 -1.85 9.47 5.46
N LEU A 10 -2.28 10.72 5.20
CA LEU A 10 -2.72 11.14 3.87
C LEU A 10 -1.60 11.00 2.84
N ILE A 11 -0.39 11.49 3.15
CA ILE A 11 0.77 11.39 2.25
C ILE A 11 1.06 9.92 1.93
N PHE A 12 1.24 9.07 2.95
CA PHE A 12 1.59 7.67 2.73
C PHE A 12 0.48 6.88 2.03
N SER A 13 -0.77 7.13 2.38
CA SER A 13 -1.92 6.45 1.77
C SER A 13 -2.12 6.87 0.32
N LEU A 14 -1.95 8.15 -0.03
CA LEU A 14 -1.98 8.63 -1.41
C LEU A 14 -0.85 8.05 -2.25
N PHE A 15 0.37 7.95 -1.70
CA PHE A 15 1.47 7.28 -2.42
C PHE A 15 1.16 5.80 -2.69
N CYS A 16 0.59 5.10 -1.72
CA CYS A 16 0.15 3.70 -1.89
C CYS A 16 -0.96 3.60 -2.93
N TRP A 17 -2.12 4.17 -2.63
CA TRP A 17 -3.32 4.04 -3.45
C TRP A 17 -3.12 4.63 -4.85
N GLY A 18 -2.51 5.81 -4.94
CA GLY A 18 -2.17 6.43 -6.21
C GLY A 18 -1.16 5.61 -7.00
N GLY A 19 -0.15 5.03 -6.34
CA GLY A 19 0.80 4.12 -6.97
C GLY A 19 0.13 2.88 -7.57
N GLN A 20 -0.84 2.30 -6.86
CA GLN A 20 -1.61 1.15 -7.33
C GLN A 20 -2.57 1.51 -8.47
N ALA A 21 -3.26 2.64 -8.37
CA ALA A 21 -4.14 3.14 -9.42
C ALA A 21 -3.36 3.45 -10.70
N ILE A 22 -2.19 4.11 -10.58
CA ILE A 22 -1.31 4.39 -11.73
C ILE A 22 -0.79 3.08 -12.33
N SER A 23 -0.37 2.13 -11.48
CA SER A 23 0.06 0.80 -11.92
C SER A 23 -1.04 0.11 -12.70
N LEU A 24 -2.28 0.12 -12.22
CA LEU A 24 -3.42 -0.51 -12.87
C LEU A 24 -3.76 0.14 -14.22
N PHE A 25 -4.01 1.45 -14.26
CA PHE A 25 -4.58 2.14 -15.43
C PHE A 25 -3.52 2.63 -16.43
N TRP A 26 -2.29 2.90 -15.99
CA TRP A 26 -1.19 3.39 -16.82
C TRP A 26 0.12 2.61 -16.59
N PRO A 27 0.15 1.29 -16.88
CA PRO A 27 1.29 0.42 -16.56
C PRO A 27 2.63 0.90 -17.14
N ILE A 28 2.63 1.46 -18.35
CA ILE A 28 3.85 2.00 -18.98
C ILE A 28 4.38 3.21 -18.21
N ALA A 29 3.48 4.08 -17.73
CA ALA A 29 3.87 5.23 -16.92
C ALA A 29 4.36 4.77 -15.54
N ALA A 30 3.63 3.83 -14.93
CA ALA A 30 4.00 3.24 -13.64
C ALA A 30 5.41 2.64 -13.66
N ALA A 31 5.76 1.88 -14.70
CA ALA A 31 7.08 1.29 -14.83
C ALA A 31 8.19 2.35 -15.00
N LYS A 32 7.94 3.41 -15.78
CA LYS A 32 8.87 4.55 -15.92
C LYS A 32 9.08 5.30 -14.60
N MET A 33 8.05 5.34 -13.75
CA MET A 33 8.09 5.96 -12.42
C MET A 33 8.66 5.03 -11.34
N GLY A 34 8.98 3.78 -11.67
CA GLY A 34 9.45 2.77 -10.70
C GLY A 34 8.37 2.28 -9.74
N LEU A 35 7.08 2.47 -10.06
CA LEU A 35 5.94 2.03 -9.25
C LEU A 35 5.62 0.54 -9.44
N THR A 36 5.99 -0.02 -10.59
CA THR A 36 5.84 -1.44 -10.91
C THR A 36 7.02 -1.90 -11.76
N GLU A 37 7.27 -3.21 -11.79
CA GLU A 37 8.33 -3.77 -12.62
C GLU A 37 7.95 -3.73 -14.11
N LEU A 38 8.97 -3.68 -14.97
CA LEU A 38 8.76 -3.90 -16.40
C LEU A 38 8.43 -5.38 -16.63
N GLU A 39 7.43 -5.65 -17.47
CA GLU A 39 7.02 -7.02 -17.83
C GLU A 39 8.20 -7.86 -18.37
N ALA A 40 9.10 -7.24 -19.13
CA ALA A 40 10.30 -7.89 -19.67
C ALA A 40 11.35 -8.27 -18.60
N ASP A 41 11.28 -7.67 -17.41
CA ASP A 41 12.24 -7.88 -16.32
C ASP A 41 11.78 -8.94 -15.31
N VAL A 42 10.58 -9.51 -15.48
CA VAL A 42 9.94 -10.40 -14.51
C VAL A 42 9.37 -11.67 -15.13
N ASP A 43 9.10 -12.65 -14.28
CA ASP A 43 8.35 -13.85 -14.68
C ASP A 43 6.89 -13.49 -15.04
N PRO A 44 6.33 -14.06 -16.13
CA PRO A 44 4.95 -13.77 -16.55
C PRO A 44 3.89 -14.07 -15.48
N ALA A 45 4.07 -15.11 -14.66
CA ALA A 45 3.13 -15.44 -13.60
C ALA A 45 3.19 -14.41 -12.46
N TYR A 46 4.38 -13.93 -12.13
CA TYR A 46 4.55 -12.84 -11.17
C TYR A 46 3.98 -11.52 -11.70
N PHE A 47 4.17 -11.23 -13.00
CA PHE A 47 3.58 -10.04 -13.60
C PHE A 47 2.06 -10.08 -13.54
N ALA A 48 1.43 -11.21 -13.89
CA ALA A 48 -0.01 -11.37 -13.78
C ALA A 48 -0.51 -11.18 -12.34
N ASP A 49 0.22 -11.71 -11.35
CA ASP A 49 -0.08 -11.52 -9.93
C ASP A 49 0.04 -10.04 -9.51
N LEU A 50 1.07 -9.32 -9.94
CA LEU A 50 1.22 -7.88 -9.71
C LEU A 50 0.06 -7.07 -10.29
N ARG A 51 -0.45 -7.46 -11.48
CA ARG A 51 -1.61 -6.80 -12.10
C ARG A 51 -2.88 -7.04 -11.30
N ALA A 52 -3.08 -8.25 -10.81
CA ALA A 52 -4.21 -8.60 -9.95
C ALA A 52 -4.13 -7.88 -8.59
N GLU A 53 -2.93 -7.80 -8.00
CA GLU A 53 -2.64 -7.04 -6.78
C GLU A 53 -2.97 -5.55 -6.98
N ALA A 54 -2.47 -4.92 -8.05
CA ALA A 54 -2.76 -3.51 -8.33
C ALA A 54 -4.26 -3.22 -8.50
N LEU A 55 -5.01 -4.15 -9.12
CA LEU A 55 -6.47 -4.04 -9.21
C LEU A 55 -7.12 -4.08 -7.82
N TRP A 56 -6.80 -5.11 -7.03
CA TRP A 56 -7.36 -5.30 -5.70
C TRP A 56 -7.01 -4.15 -4.75
N ASP A 57 -5.78 -3.67 -4.79
CA ASP A 57 -5.32 -2.60 -3.92
C ASP A 57 -5.95 -1.27 -4.31
N THR A 58 -6.15 -1.00 -5.60
CA THR A 58 -6.84 0.22 -6.07
C THR A 58 -8.27 0.31 -5.49
N VAL A 59 -8.98 -0.82 -5.39
CA VAL A 59 -10.37 -0.83 -4.89
C VAL A 59 -10.47 -0.92 -3.36
N SER A 60 -9.39 -1.28 -2.66
CA SER A 60 -9.42 -1.51 -1.21
C SER A 60 -8.63 -0.48 -0.39
N THR A 61 -7.50 0.03 -0.89
CA THR A 61 -6.59 0.88 -0.11
C THR A 61 -7.03 2.36 -0.03
N TRP A 62 -8.03 2.79 -0.79
CA TRP A 62 -8.55 4.18 -0.67
C TRP A 62 -9.15 4.49 0.72
N VAL A 63 -9.54 3.47 1.49
CA VAL A 63 -10.17 3.62 2.81
C VAL A 63 -9.28 4.44 3.76
N LEU A 64 -7.96 4.26 3.69
CA LEU A 64 -7.03 4.98 4.55
C LEU A 64 -6.81 6.44 4.11
N VAL A 65 -6.98 6.74 2.82
CA VAL A 65 -7.03 8.12 2.29
C VAL A 65 -8.22 8.85 2.91
N VAL A 66 -9.39 8.20 2.93
CA VAL A 66 -10.59 8.77 3.54
C VAL A 66 -10.45 8.92 5.05
N ALA A 67 -9.89 7.91 5.74
CA ALA A 67 -9.58 8.03 7.17
C ALA A 67 -8.73 9.27 7.47
N ALA A 68 -7.69 9.52 6.66
CA ALA A 68 -6.79 10.64 6.83
C ALA A 68 -7.48 12.00 6.59
N ILE A 69 -8.29 12.11 5.54
CA ILE A 69 -9.07 13.33 5.27
C ILE A 69 -10.04 13.61 6.42
N LEU A 70 -10.78 12.59 6.88
CA LEU A 70 -11.72 12.72 8.00
C LEU A 70 -11.00 13.13 9.29
N MET A 71 -9.81 12.59 9.55
CA MET A 71 -8.98 12.97 10.69
C MET A 71 -8.53 14.45 10.60
N ILE A 72 -8.12 14.93 9.41
CA ILE A 72 -7.71 16.32 9.20
C ILE A 72 -8.84 17.30 9.47
N ILE A 73 -10.06 16.98 9.02
CA ILE A 73 -11.25 17.82 9.26
C ILE A 73 -11.92 17.54 10.62
N ASN A 74 -11.30 16.73 11.46
CA ASN A 74 -11.78 16.35 12.78
C ASN A 74 -13.21 15.76 12.79
N ASN A 75 -13.53 14.93 11.80
CA ASN A 75 -14.82 14.26 11.71
C ASN A 75 -14.82 12.98 12.56
N ALA A 76 -15.80 12.83 13.45
CA ALA A 76 -15.88 11.73 14.43
C ALA A 76 -15.94 10.30 13.82
N VAL A 77 -16.17 10.17 12.52
CA VAL A 77 -16.21 8.87 11.83
C VAL A 77 -14.81 8.39 11.42
N TRP A 78 -13.78 9.24 11.50
CA TRP A 78 -12.41 8.88 11.12
C TRP A 78 -11.88 7.59 11.77
N PRO A 79 -12.16 7.25 13.04
CA PRO A 79 -11.60 6.05 13.68
C PRO A 79 -12.10 4.76 13.06
N TYR A 80 -13.35 4.71 12.59
CA TYR A 80 -13.90 3.53 11.93
C TYR A 80 -13.18 3.27 10.60
N PHE A 81 -12.96 4.32 9.81
CA PHE A 81 -12.16 4.22 8.57
C PHE A 81 -10.70 3.93 8.86
N GLY A 82 -10.14 4.50 9.93
CA GLY A 82 -8.76 4.25 10.36
C GLY A 82 -8.53 2.79 10.76
N LEU A 83 -9.48 2.18 11.46
CA LEU A 83 -9.42 0.77 11.86
C LEU A 83 -9.54 -0.17 10.65
N ILE A 84 -10.54 0.06 9.79
CA ILE A 84 -10.75 -0.76 8.59
C ILE A 84 -9.59 -0.59 7.60
N GLY A 85 -9.23 0.66 7.28
CA GLY A 85 -8.14 0.98 6.38
C GLY A 85 -6.79 0.50 6.91
N GLY A 86 -6.55 0.62 8.22
CA GLY A 86 -5.37 0.08 8.85
C GLY A 86 -5.29 -1.45 8.71
N GLY A 87 -6.39 -2.16 8.93
CA GLY A 87 -6.44 -3.61 8.68
C GLY A 87 -6.12 -3.99 7.23
N ILE A 88 -6.68 -3.26 6.27
CA ILE A 88 -6.41 -3.45 4.84
C ILE A 88 -4.93 -3.23 4.52
N TYR A 89 -4.33 -2.11 4.98
CA TYR A 89 -2.91 -1.81 4.71
C TYR A 89 -1.97 -2.81 5.37
N LEU A 90 -2.31 -3.30 6.57
CA LEU A 90 -1.50 -4.30 7.25
C LEU A 90 -1.51 -5.63 6.48
N TYR A 91 -2.69 -6.06 6.01
CA TYR A 91 -2.81 -7.23 5.14
C TYR A 91 -2.05 -7.04 3.83
N PHE A 92 -2.25 -5.91 3.14
CA PHE A 92 -1.56 -5.56 1.90
C PHE A 92 -0.03 -5.60 2.07
N ALA A 93 0.50 -4.93 3.10
CA ALA A 93 1.93 -4.92 3.39
C ALA A 93 2.46 -6.33 3.68
N GLY A 94 1.79 -7.08 4.56
CA GLY A 94 2.19 -8.44 4.93
C GLY A 94 2.16 -9.41 3.75
N ARG A 95 1.06 -9.41 2.98
CA ARG A 95 0.89 -10.22 1.77
C ARG A 95 1.95 -9.88 0.73
N GLY A 96 2.18 -8.60 0.47
CA GLY A 96 3.16 -8.14 -0.52
C GLY A 96 4.59 -8.57 -0.17
N ILE A 97 4.97 -8.53 1.11
CA ILE A 97 6.27 -9.01 1.60
C ILE A 97 6.35 -10.54 1.45
N ALA A 98 5.35 -11.26 1.97
CA ALA A 98 5.35 -12.73 1.97
C ALA A 98 5.35 -13.31 0.55
N ALA A 99 4.59 -12.73 -0.38
CA ALA A 99 4.55 -13.15 -1.77
C ALA A 99 5.92 -13.01 -2.44
N ARG A 100 6.57 -11.84 -2.32
CA ARG A 100 7.92 -11.61 -2.88
C ARG A 100 8.94 -12.59 -2.30
N MET A 101 8.92 -12.82 -0.99
CA MET A 101 9.79 -13.82 -0.35
C MET A 101 9.56 -15.23 -0.91
N LEU A 102 8.30 -15.62 -1.11
CA LEU A 102 7.95 -16.94 -1.65
C LEU A 102 8.40 -17.11 -3.10
N TYR A 103 8.16 -16.11 -3.96
CA TYR A 103 8.62 -16.12 -5.34
C TYR A 103 10.15 -16.21 -5.43
N GLN A 104 10.88 -15.41 -4.65
CA GLN A 104 12.34 -15.48 -4.58
C GLN A 104 12.84 -16.85 -4.14
N ARG A 105 12.23 -17.46 -3.11
CA ARG A 105 12.58 -18.81 -2.64
C ARG A 105 12.34 -19.89 -3.70
N ARG A 106 11.45 -19.64 -4.65
CA ARG A 106 11.16 -20.54 -5.78
C ARG A 106 11.96 -20.22 -7.04
N GLY A 107 12.88 -19.25 -6.99
CA GLY A 107 13.69 -18.84 -8.14
C GLY A 107 12.89 -18.10 -9.22
N ILE A 108 11.69 -17.60 -8.89
CA ILE A 108 10.85 -16.83 -9.82
C ILE A 108 11.41 -15.40 -9.89
N SER A 109 11.65 -14.90 -11.11
CA SER A 109 12.16 -13.54 -11.31
C SER A 109 11.09 -12.51 -10.95
N ILE A 110 11.40 -11.66 -9.98
CA ILE A 110 10.49 -10.59 -9.49
C ILE A 110 11.03 -9.19 -9.75
N GLY A 111 12.01 -9.06 -10.65
CA GLY A 111 12.56 -7.78 -11.09
C GLY A 111 13.96 -7.53 -10.55
N LYS A 112 14.42 -6.28 -10.70
CA LYS A 112 15.78 -5.88 -10.32
C LYS A 112 15.93 -5.84 -8.80
N ALA A 113 17.10 -6.22 -8.29
CA ALA A 113 17.37 -6.24 -6.84
C ALA A 113 17.13 -4.88 -6.16
N SER A 114 17.40 -3.78 -6.84
CA SER A 114 17.12 -2.42 -6.37
C SER A 114 15.62 -2.18 -6.19
N SER A 115 14.81 -2.58 -7.17
CA SER A 115 13.36 -2.39 -7.18
C SER A 115 12.70 -3.26 -6.10
N VAL A 116 13.14 -4.51 -5.97
CA VAL A 116 12.70 -5.41 -4.90
C VAL A 116 12.99 -4.83 -3.51
N LYS A 117 14.18 -4.25 -3.31
CA LYS A 117 14.54 -3.58 -2.05
C LYS A 117 13.62 -2.38 -1.78
N GLN A 118 13.34 -1.56 -2.80
CA GLN A 118 12.41 -0.43 -2.66
C GLN A 118 11.00 -0.90 -2.29
N ALA A 119 10.51 -1.99 -2.91
CA ALA A 119 9.22 -2.58 -2.58
C ALA A 119 9.16 -3.03 -1.11
N TYR A 120 10.18 -3.72 -0.60
CA TYR A 120 10.22 -4.12 0.82
C TYR A 120 10.20 -2.93 1.78
N VAL A 121 10.93 -1.85 1.45
CA VAL A 121 10.92 -0.61 2.24
C VAL A 121 9.53 0.02 2.23
N ALA A 122 8.93 0.20 1.06
CA ALA A 122 7.61 0.81 0.93
C ALA A 122 6.52 0.01 1.68
N LEU A 123 6.50 -1.32 1.50
CA LEU A 123 5.56 -2.21 2.20
C LEU A 123 5.74 -2.13 3.72
N SER A 124 6.99 -2.08 4.21
CA SER A 124 7.26 -1.94 5.64
C SER A 124 6.77 -0.59 6.19
N LEU A 125 6.98 0.50 5.45
CA LEU A 125 6.48 1.84 5.83
C LEU A 125 4.95 1.86 5.88
N TRP A 126 4.27 1.30 4.88
CA TRP A 126 2.81 1.19 4.86
C TRP A 126 2.27 0.30 5.98
N GLY A 127 2.96 -0.80 6.31
CA GLY A 127 2.64 -1.63 7.48
C GLY A 127 2.76 -0.89 8.81
N MET A 128 3.77 -0.02 8.96
CA MET A 128 3.90 0.81 10.17
C MET A 128 2.79 1.86 10.27
N VAL A 129 2.44 2.53 9.17
CA VAL A 129 1.31 3.47 9.12
C VAL A 129 0.01 2.75 9.47
N ALA A 130 -0.18 1.53 8.98
CA ALA A 130 -1.34 0.70 9.29
C ALA A 130 -1.48 0.43 10.79
N VAL A 131 -0.42 -0.04 11.45
CA VAL A 131 -0.40 -0.30 12.90
C VAL A 131 -0.66 0.99 13.67
N GLY A 132 -0.02 2.10 13.28
CA GLY A 132 -0.26 3.41 13.90
C GLY A 132 -1.72 3.84 13.81
N MET A 133 -2.34 3.69 12.65
CA MET A 133 -3.75 4.04 12.43
C MET A 133 -4.72 3.14 13.22
N ILE A 134 -4.42 1.85 13.36
CA ILE A 134 -5.19 0.95 14.24
C ILE A 134 -5.11 1.43 15.69
N VAL A 135 -3.92 1.69 16.20
CA VAL A 135 -3.72 2.15 17.60
C VAL A 135 -4.44 3.48 17.84
N LEU A 136 -4.25 4.46 16.97
CA LEU A 136 -4.92 5.75 17.08
C LEU A 136 -6.45 5.61 17.04
N SER A 137 -6.97 4.75 16.17
CA SER A 137 -8.41 4.53 16.06
C SER A 137 -8.99 3.89 17.32
N ILE A 138 -8.29 2.92 17.93
CA ILE A 138 -8.70 2.30 19.20
C ILE A 138 -8.71 3.33 20.32
N LEU A 139 -7.68 4.19 20.40
CA LEU A 139 -7.57 5.23 21.44
C LEU A 139 -8.68 6.27 21.33
N GLU A 140 -9.11 6.65 20.12
CA GLU A 140 -10.21 7.60 19.94
C GLU A 140 -11.58 6.99 20.23
N LEU A 141 -11.74 5.68 20.04
CA LEU A 141 -13.00 4.96 20.27
C LEU A 141 -13.19 4.49 21.72
N SER A 142 -12.18 4.61 22.57
CA SER A 142 -12.19 4.18 23.98
C SER A 142 -12.58 5.34 24.90
#